data_AF-A0A7Z9WKS7-F1
#
_entry.id   AF-A0A7Z9WKS7-F1
#
_cell.length_a   1.000
_cell.length_b   1.000
_cell.length_c   1.000
_cell.angle_alpha   90.00
_cell.angle_beta   90.00
_cell.angle_gamma   90.00
#
_symmetry.space_group_name_H-M   'P 1'
#
loop_
_entity.id
_entity.type
_entity.pdbx_description
1 polymer ?
#
loop_
_entity_poly.entity_id
_entity_poly.type
_entity_poly.pdbx_seq_one_letter_code
_entity_poly.pdbx_strand_id
1 'polypeptide(L)'
;MARSDGPEEFLEPLGFIWDIDAVMMYIEERWRKEQESKPINLKTKLSAALNKCPAPWINGICQQLGLPTRGRKKDKVTKIVQVLHSEDGLRSALEQLPRSSMEALAFIVREGGWVKYGRLSRRWGSEEGDGWWWADHPPTSTIGQLRTRGLVFVGRAGLEGRMYKVAVVPVDLREPLGKLLQGEELG
;
A
#
# COMPACT_ATOMS: atom_id res chain seq x y z
N MET A 1 50.36 -18.85 -0.35
CA MET A 1 49.09 -19.52 -0.02
C MET A 1 48.25 -18.48 0.71
N ALA A 2 47.37 -17.78 -0.03
CA ALA A 2 46.61 -16.64 0.48
C ALA A 2 45.46 -17.14 1.37
N ARG A 3 45.35 -16.59 2.58
CA ARG A 3 44.16 -16.76 3.44
C ARG A 3 43.04 -15.93 2.84
N SER A 4 41.87 -16.54 2.72
CA SER A 4 40.65 -15.89 2.28
C SER A 4 40.09 -15.07 3.44
N ASP A 5 40.32 -13.76 3.40
CA ASP A 5 39.65 -12.83 4.31
C ASP A 5 38.18 -12.74 3.86
N GLY A 6 37.31 -13.39 4.64
CA GLY A 6 35.86 -13.29 4.47
C GLY A 6 35.36 -11.89 4.84
N PRO A 7 34.12 -11.52 4.46
CA PRO A 7 33.57 -10.19 4.69
C PRO A 7 33.27 -9.86 6.17
N GLU A 8 33.76 -10.66 7.12
CA GLU A 8 33.46 -10.55 8.56
C GLU A 8 34.38 -9.56 9.31
N GLU A 9 35.47 -9.07 8.70
CA GLU A 9 36.41 -8.18 9.40
C GLU A 9 36.11 -6.67 9.26
N PHE A 10 35.02 -6.27 8.58
CA PHE A 10 34.68 -4.86 8.41
C PHE A 10 33.70 -4.29 9.45
N LEU A 11 33.30 -5.09 10.45
CA LEU A 11 32.31 -4.72 11.45
C LEU A 11 32.80 -4.97 12.88
N GLU A 12 33.85 -4.26 13.31
CA GLU A 12 33.93 -3.60 14.64
C GLU A 12 35.32 -2.99 14.85
N PRO A 13 35.42 -1.68 15.16
CA PRO A 13 35.47 -1.32 16.58
C PRO A 13 34.86 0.06 16.87
N LEU A 14 33.56 0.12 17.10
CA LEU A 14 32.92 1.14 17.94
C LEU A 14 31.77 0.43 18.63
N GLY A 15 31.86 0.28 19.97
CA GLY A 15 30.97 -0.51 20.82
C GLY A 15 29.53 0.02 20.91
N PHE A 16 28.86 0.10 19.77
CA PHE A 16 27.44 0.38 19.64
C PHE A 16 26.86 -0.80 18.86
N ILE A 17 26.33 -1.79 19.59
CA ILE A 17 25.51 -2.84 19.01
C ILE A 17 24.25 -2.13 18.50
N TRP A 18 24.27 -1.71 17.24
CA TRP A 18 23.04 -1.33 16.57
C TRP A 18 22.26 -2.63 16.39
N ASP A 19 21.10 -2.72 17.04
CA ASP A 19 20.11 -3.71 16.67
C ASP A 19 19.83 -3.57 15.17
N ILE A 20 20.36 -4.49 14.36
CA ILE A 20 20.31 -4.44 12.90
C ILE A 20 18.85 -4.43 12.45
N ASP A 21 17.97 -5.14 13.16
CA ASP A 21 16.55 -5.16 12.88
C ASP A 21 15.94 -3.77 13.15
N ALA A 22 16.31 -3.12 14.25
CA ALA A 22 15.86 -1.76 14.53
C ALA A 22 16.35 -0.74 13.48
N VAL A 23 17.60 -0.88 13.00
CA VAL A 23 18.14 -0.03 11.93
C VAL A 23 17.39 -0.27 10.62
N MET A 24 17.14 -1.52 10.26
CA MET A 24 16.40 -1.88 9.05
C MET A 24 14.95 -1.37 9.11
N MET A 25 14.26 -1.55 10.25
CA MET A 25 12.91 -1.01 10.48
C MET A 25 12.87 0.51 10.29
N TYR A 26 13.86 1.24 10.82
CA TYR A 26 13.96 2.68 10.65
C TYR A 26 14.14 3.09 9.18
N ILE A 27 14.99 2.38 8.44
CA ILE A 27 15.25 2.63 7.01
C ILE A 27 13.99 2.37 6.19
N GLU A 28 13.29 1.25 6.42
CA GLU A 28 12.07 0.89 5.71
C GLU A 28 10.95 1.91 5.93
N GLU A 29 10.78 2.34 7.18
CA GLU A 29 9.80 3.36 7.54
C GLU A 29 10.11 4.70 6.86
N ARG A 30 11.40 5.04 6.73
CA ARG A 30 11.82 6.23 5.98
C ARG A 30 11.50 6.10 4.49
N TRP A 31 11.80 4.97 3.85
CA TRP A 31 11.47 4.74 2.43
C TRP A 31 9.96 4.82 2.19
N ARG A 32 9.17 4.22 3.08
CA ARG A 32 7.70 4.30 3.03
C ARG A 32 7.21 5.74 3.10
N LYS A 33 7.68 6.50 4.09
CA LYS A 33 7.35 7.93 4.27
C LYS A 33 7.77 8.77 3.06
N GLU A 34 8.95 8.51 2.49
CA GLU A 34 9.42 9.20 1.28
C GLU A 34 8.50 8.91 0.08
N GLN A 35 8.15 7.64 -0.13
CA GLN A 35 7.22 7.26 -1.19
C GLN A 35 5.85 7.91 -1.02
N GLU A 36 5.33 7.96 0.21
CA GLU A 36 4.04 8.60 0.55
C GLU A 36 4.08 10.13 0.49
N SER A 37 5.27 10.73 0.44
CA SER A 37 5.44 12.17 0.26
C SER A 37 5.23 12.63 -1.19
N LYS A 38 5.24 11.67 -2.14
CA LYS A 38 5.13 11.95 -3.57
C LYS A 38 3.74 12.47 -3.96
N PRO A 39 3.63 13.32 -5.00
CA PRO A 39 2.34 13.83 -5.44
C PRO A 39 1.41 12.75 -6.01
N ILE A 40 0.13 12.81 -5.60
CA ILE A 40 -0.96 12.00 -6.12
C ILE A 40 -2.10 12.88 -6.61
N ASN A 41 -2.71 12.50 -7.75
CA ASN A 41 -3.90 13.17 -8.27
C ASN A 41 -5.14 12.56 -7.60
N LEU A 42 -6.04 13.41 -7.08
CA LEU A 42 -7.28 12.98 -6.44
C LEU A 42 -8.24 12.24 -7.39
N LYS A 43 -8.03 12.27 -8.70
CA LYS A 43 -8.77 11.51 -9.72
C LYS A 43 -7.85 10.54 -10.48
N THR A 44 -6.78 10.06 -9.83
CA THR A 44 -5.85 9.11 -10.46
C THR A 44 -6.58 7.81 -10.86
N LYS A 45 -6.19 7.24 -12.01
CA LYS A 45 -6.62 5.91 -12.43
C LYS A 45 -5.76 4.83 -11.77
N LEU A 46 -6.30 3.61 -11.64
CA LEU A 46 -5.61 2.50 -10.97
C LEU A 46 -4.23 2.23 -11.59
N SER A 47 -4.16 2.14 -12.92
CA SER A 47 -2.92 1.92 -13.65
C SER A 47 -1.87 3.02 -13.39
N ALA A 48 -2.30 4.29 -13.31
CA ALA A 48 -1.41 5.41 -13.04
C ALA A 48 -0.87 5.38 -11.59
N ALA A 49 -1.69 4.99 -10.63
CA ALA A 49 -1.29 4.84 -9.24
C ALA A 49 -0.27 3.70 -9.08
N LEU A 50 -0.58 2.52 -9.61
CA LEU A 50 0.28 1.33 -9.56
C LEU A 50 1.64 1.54 -10.24
N ASN A 51 1.67 2.23 -11.38
CA ASN A 51 2.93 2.53 -12.06
C ASN A 51 3.90 3.38 -11.21
N LYS A 52 3.37 4.17 -10.28
CA LYS A 52 4.17 4.96 -9.32
C LYS A 52 4.57 4.20 -8.06
N CYS A 53 3.95 3.07 -7.75
CA CYS A 53 4.32 2.24 -6.60
C CYS A 53 5.71 1.61 -6.78
N PRO A 54 6.47 1.40 -5.71
CA PRO A 54 7.74 0.68 -5.78
C PRO A 54 7.50 -0.81 -6.07
N ALA A 55 8.50 -1.50 -6.61
CA ALA A 55 8.37 -2.92 -6.97
C ALA A 55 8.02 -3.84 -5.78
N PRO A 56 8.56 -3.65 -4.56
CA PRO A 56 8.16 -4.44 -3.39
C PRO A 56 6.67 -4.39 -3.08
N TRP A 57 6.04 -3.22 -3.22
CA TRP A 57 4.60 -3.06 -3.00
C TRP A 57 3.78 -3.73 -4.09
N ILE A 58 4.21 -3.63 -5.35
CA ILE A 58 3.57 -4.36 -6.46
C ILE A 58 3.64 -5.88 -6.23
N ASN A 59 4.75 -6.39 -5.67
CA ASN A 59 4.84 -7.81 -5.33
C ASN A 59 3.84 -8.19 -4.23
N GLY A 60 3.75 -7.39 -3.16
CA GLY A 60 2.76 -7.59 -2.11
C GLY A 60 1.32 -7.56 -2.64
N ILE A 61 1.00 -6.63 -3.55
CA ILE A 61 -0.32 -6.57 -4.20
C ILE A 61 -0.58 -7.82 -5.05
N CYS A 62 0.40 -8.26 -5.83
CA CYS A 62 0.25 -9.51 -6.59
C CYS A 62 -0.06 -10.70 -5.66
N GLN A 63 0.68 -10.85 -4.56
CA GLN A 63 0.49 -11.94 -3.62
C GLN A 63 -0.89 -11.93 -2.96
N GLN A 64 -1.38 -10.76 -2.54
CA GLN A 64 -2.71 -10.62 -1.93
C GLN A 64 -3.85 -10.89 -2.91
N LEU A 65 -3.62 -10.68 -4.21
CA LEU A 65 -4.58 -10.97 -5.28
C LEU A 65 -4.39 -12.37 -5.89
N GLY A 66 -3.53 -13.22 -5.32
CA GLY A 66 -3.25 -14.56 -5.87
C GLY A 66 -2.53 -14.56 -7.23
N LEU A 67 -1.87 -13.44 -7.58
CA LEU A 67 -1.16 -13.27 -8.85
C LEU A 67 0.33 -13.63 -8.72
N PRO A 68 0.97 -14.11 -9.81
CA PRO A 68 2.41 -14.37 -9.83
C PRO A 68 3.24 -13.10 -9.54
N THR A 69 4.21 -13.20 -8.63
CA THR A 69 5.11 -12.09 -8.25
C THR A 69 6.35 -11.97 -9.15
N ARG A 70 6.67 -13.02 -9.93
CA ARG A 70 7.78 -13.05 -10.88
C ARG A 70 7.48 -12.24 -12.15
N GLY A 71 8.53 -11.74 -12.79
CA GLY A 71 8.46 -11.01 -14.06
C GLY A 71 8.50 -9.49 -13.91
N ARG A 72 8.35 -8.79 -15.04
CA ARG A 72 8.49 -7.33 -15.10
C ARG A 72 7.34 -6.65 -14.37
N LYS A 73 7.65 -5.55 -13.68
CA LYS A 73 6.66 -4.72 -12.97
C LYS A 73 5.49 -4.30 -13.87
N LYS A 74 5.77 -3.90 -15.12
CA LYS A 74 4.75 -3.48 -16.08
C LYS A 74 3.70 -4.58 -16.32
N ASP A 75 4.16 -5.82 -16.50
CA ASP A 75 3.28 -6.96 -16.76
C ASP A 75 2.43 -7.29 -15.53
N LYS A 76 3.00 -7.15 -14.32
CA LYS A 76 2.26 -7.27 -13.05
C LYS A 76 1.20 -6.20 -12.88
N VAL A 77 1.52 -4.93 -13.17
CA VAL A 77 0.55 -3.84 -13.12
C VAL A 77 -0.63 -4.11 -14.06
N THR A 78 -0.38 -4.59 -15.28
CA THR A 78 -1.45 -4.97 -16.22
C THR A 78 -2.37 -6.03 -15.62
N LYS A 79 -1.82 -7.08 -15.01
CA LYS A 79 -2.61 -8.14 -14.38
C LYS A 79 -3.43 -7.63 -13.19
N ILE A 80 -2.84 -6.82 -12.32
CA ILE A 80 -3.55 -6.20 -11.18
C ILE A 80 -4.74 -5.36 -11.69
N VAL A 81 -4.52 -4.55 -12.72
CA VAL A 81 -5.58 -3.73 -13.32
C VAL A 81 -6.70 -4.60 -13.89
N GLN A 82 -6.36 -5.66 -14.62
CA GLN A 82 -7.35 -6.59 -15.17
C GLN A 82 -8.19 -7.25 -14.08
N VAL A 83 -7.57 -7.68 -12.98
CA VAL A 83 -8.29 -8.30 -11.84
C VAL A 83 -9.20 -7.28 -11.15
N LEU A 84 -8.71 -6.09 -10.81
CA LEU A 84 -9.51 -5.12 -10.06
C LEU A 84 -10.58 -4.43 -10.92
N HIS A 85 -10.52 -4.54 -12.25
CA HIS A 85 -11.57 -4.08 -13.16
C HIS A 85 -12.62 -5.15 -13.48
N SER A 86 -12.39 -6.42 -13.15
CA SER A 86 -13.45 -7.43 -13.23
C SER A 86 -14.29 -7.42 -11.95
N GLU A 87 -15.60 -7.70 -12.08
CA GLU A 87 -16.48 -7.74 -10.91
C GLU A 87 -16.04 -8.84 -9.93
N ASP A 88 -15.77 -10.05 -10.42
CA ASP A 88 -15.31 -11.17 -9.59
C ASP A 88 -13.97 -10.86 -8.92
N GLY A 89 -13.01 -10.31 -9.65
CA GLY A 89 -11.69 -9.98 -9.11
C GLY A 89 -11.77 -8.85 -8.07
N LEU A 90 -12.66 -7.88 -8.26
CA LEU A 90 -12.90 -6.84 -7.28
C LEU A 90 -13.60 -7.40 -6.04
N ARG A 91 -14.59 -8.29 -6.18
CA ARG A 91 -15.23 -8.99 -5.04
C ARG A 91 -14.22 -9.81 -4.26
N SER A 92 -13.41 -10.64 -4.93
CA SER A 92 -12.35 -11.42 -4.28
C SER A 92 -11.29 -10.54 -3.60
N ALA A 93 -11.04 -9.32 -4.10
CA ALA A 93 -10.15 -8.38 -3.42
C ALA A 93 -10.76 -7.83 -2.12
N LEU A 94 -12.09 -7.78 -2.01
CA LEU A 94 -12.80 -7.39 -0.79
C LEU A 94 -13.00 -8.57 0.18
N GLU A 95 -13.05 -9.79 -0.35
CA GLU A 95 -13.14 -11.00 0.47
C GLU A 95 -12.01 -11.04 1.52
N GLN A 96 -12.37 -11.49 2.72
CA GLN A 96 -11.46 -11.62 3.86
C GLN A 96 -10.81 -10.30 4.32
N LEU A 97 -11.26 -9.14 3.83
CA LEU A 97 -10.95 -7.88 4.50
C LEU A 97 -11.59 -7.88 5.89
N PRO A 98 -10.83 -7.61 6.96
CA PRO A 98 -11.38 -7.31 8.26
C PRO A 98 -12.41 -6.19 8.17
N ARG A 99 -13.43 -6.29 9.03
CA ARG A 99 -14.53 -5.31 9.09
C ARG A 99 -14.02 -3.87 9.19
N SER A 100 -12.97 -3.60 9.96
CA SER A 100 -12.38 -2.26 10.08
C SER A 100 -11.87 -1.71 8.74
N SER A 101 -11.26 -2.57 7.92
CA SER A 101 -10.75 -2.22 6.59
C SER A 101 -11.89 -1.96 5.61
N MET A 102 -12.95 -2.79 5.64
CA MET A 102 -14.17 -2.56 4.87
C MET A 102 -14.83 -1.23 5.24
N GLU A 103 -15.00 -0.94 6.53
CA GLU A 103 -15.56 0.33 7.01
C GLU A 103 -14.72 1.53 6.58
N ALA A 104 -13.39 1.42 6.64
CA ALA A 104 -12.48 2.47 6.17
C ALA A 104 -12.60 2.70 4.66
N LEU A 105 -12.69 1.63 3.85
CA LEU A 105 -12.88 1.73 2.41
C LEU A 105 -14.22 2.40 2.06
N ALA A 106 -15.31 1.93 2.68
CA ALA A 106 -16.65 2.50 2.49
C ALA A 106 -16.69 3.99 2.85
N PHE A 107 -16.01 4.37 3.93
CA PHE A 107 -15.87 5.78 4.29
C PHE A 107 -15.16 6.61 3.22
N ILE A 108 -14.04 6.12 2.66
CA ILE A 108 -13.32 6.84 1.60
C ILE A 108 -14.18 6.98 0.34
N VAL A 109 -14.88 5.91 -0.06
CA VAL A 109 -15.75 5.91 -1.24
C VAL A 109 -16.91 6.91 -1.05
N ARG A 110 -17.57 6.90 0.11
CA ARG A 110 -18.67 7.82 0.47
C ARG A 110 -18.24 9.29 0.46
N GLU A 111 -16.99 9.59 0.79
CA GLU A 111 -16.40 10.93 0.76
C GLU A 111 -15.95 11.35 -0.66
N GLY A 112 -16.39 10.64 -1.71
CA GLY A 112 -16.05 10.94 -3.10
C GLY A 112 -14.76 10.26 -3.59
N GLY A 113 -14.29 9.25 -2.85
CA GLY A 113 -13.16 8.40 -3.22
C GLY A 113 -11.78 8.94 -2.83
N TRP A 114 -11.71 9.93 -1.94
CA TRP A 114 -10.46 10.34 -1.30
C TRP A 114 -10.72 11.08 0.01
N VAL A 115 -9.75 11.06 0.92
CA VAL A 115 -9.81 11.80 2.19
C VAL A 115 -8.43 12.24 2.65
N LYS A 116 -8.36 13.28 3.50
CA LYS A 116 -7.12 13.62 4.23
C LYS A 116 -6.72 12.43 5.10
N TYR A 117 -5.47 11.99 4.99
CA TYR A 117 -4.95 10.80 5.68
C TYR A 117 -5.07 10.90 7.20
N GLY A 118 -4.92 12.12 7.75
CA GLY A 118 -5.13 12.38 9.18
C GLY A 118 -6.56 12.06 9.66
N ARG A 119 -7.58 12.09 8.81
CA ARG A 119 -8.94 11.65 9.19
C ARG A 119 -9.02 10.13 9.33
N LEU A 120 -8.35 9.39 8.43
CA LEU A 120 -8.31 7.94 8.50
C LEU A 120 -7.51 7.45 9.70
N SER A 121 -6.27 7.93 9.84
CA SER A 121 -5.36 7.46 10.89
C SER A 121 -5.87 7.71 12.31
N ARG A 122 -6.65 8.77 12.53
CA ARG A 122 -7.29 9.01 13.83
C ARG A 122 -8.39 8.01 14.17
N ARG A 123 -9.05 7.41 13.18
CA ARG A 123 -10.19 6.52 13.38
C ARG A 123 -9.83 5.04 13.27
N TRP A 124 -8.87 4.70 12.41
CA TRP A 124 -8.49 3.30 12.12
C TRP A 124 -7.01 2.99 12.38
N GLY A 125 -6.27 3.92 12.99
CA GLY A 125 -4.84 3.77 13.26
C GLY A 125 -3.96 4.16 12.07
N SER A 126 -2.68 4.42 12.36
CA SER A 126 -1.64 4.66 11.36
C SER A 126 -1.13 3.35 10.76
N GLU A 127 -0.33 3.48 9.72
CA GLU A 127 0.40 2.37 9.08
C GLU A 127 1.85 2.29 9.60
N GLU A 128 2.08 2.74 10.84
CA GLU A 128 3.38 2.59 11.49
C GLU A 128 3.62 1.10 11.76
N GLY A 129 4.77 0.58 11.32
CA GLY A 129 5.11 -0.85 11.43
C GLY A 129 4.73 -1.72 10.23
N ASP A 130 4.00 -1.21 9.22
CA ASP A 130 3.65 -2.00 8.01
C ASP A 130 4.84 -2.21 7.03
N GLY A 131 5.99 -1.60 7.30
CA GLY A 131 7.25 -1.83 6.59
C GLY A 131 7.25 -1.46 5.10
N TRP A 132 8.33 -1.84 4.41
CA TRP A 132 8.54 -1.60 2.98
C TRP A 132 8.34 -2.85 2.12
N TRP A 133 8.66 -4.04 2.66
CA TRP A 133 8.67 -5.32 1.94
C TRP A 133 7.36 -6.10 2.07
N TRP A 134 6.28 -5.60 1.47
CA TRP A 134 4.93 -6.17 1.62
C TRP A 134 4.74 -7.62 1.13
N ALA A 135 5.66 -8.16 0.33
CA ALA A 135 5.60 -9.56 -0.08
C ALA A 135 6.07 -10.50 1.05
N ASP A 136 7.09 -10.06 1.79
CA ASP A 136 7.68 -10.83 2.88
C ASP A 136 6.94 -10.56 4.20
N HIS A 137 6.58 -9.30 4.42
CA HIS A 137 5.86 -8.82 5.59
C HIS A 137 4.63 -8.00 5.15
N PRO A 138 3.49 -8.67 4.87
CA PRO A 138 2.27 -7.99 4.48
C PRO A 138 1.79 -7.01 5.55
N PRO A 139 1.31 -5.81 5.17
CA PRO A 139 0.73 -4.85 6.10
C PRO A 139 -0.41 -5.43 6.94
N THR A 140 -0.41 -5.12 8.22
CA THR A 140 -1.43 -5.58 9.17
C THR A 140 -2.35 -4.46 9.62
N SER A 141 -1.97 -3.20 9.45
CA SER A 141 -2.84 -2.08 9.79
C SER A 141 -4.07 -2.03 8.87
N THR A 142 -5.13 -1.39 9.35
CA THR A 142 -6.40 -1.28 8.61
C THR A 142 -6.21 -0.59 7.26
N ILE A 143 -5.40 0.48 7.19
CA ILE A 143 -5.16 1.20 5.93
C ILE A 143 -4.17 0.43 5.04
N GLY A 144 -3.15 -0.19 5.65
CA GLY A 144 -2.14 -0.99 4.96
C GLY A 144 -2.77 -2.17 4.21
N GLN A 145 -3.75 -2.84 4.82
CA GLN A 145 -4.50 -3.94 4.20
C GLN A 145 -5.25 -3.52 2.93
N LEU A 146 -5.80 -2.31 2.89
CA LEU A 146 -6.45 -1.75 1.70
C LEU A 146 -5.44 -1.45 0.59
N ARG A 147 -4.26 -0.96 0.96
CA ARG A 147 -3.19 -0.63 -0.01
C ARG A 147 -2.55 -1.87 -0.59
N THR A 148 -2.30 -2.90 0.22
CA THR A 148 -1.74 -4.16 -0.27
C THR A 148 -2.73 -4.97 -1.09
N ARG A 149 -4.01 -4.57 -1.19
CA ARG A 149 -4.98 -5.09 -2.17
C ARG A 149 -5.13 -4.20 -3.40
N GLY A 150 -4.37 -3.12 -3.50
CA GLY A 150 -4.42 -2.17 -4.61
C GLY A 150 -5.67 -1.30 -4.65
N LEU A 151 -6.44 -1.21 -3.55
CA LEU A 151 -7.71 -0.48 -3.50
C LEU A 151 -7.53 0.99 -3.12
N VAL A 152 -6.53 1.28 -2.28
CA VAL A 152 -6.23 2.62 -1.76
C VAL A 152 -4.77 2.96 -2.03
N PHE A 153 -4.50 4.23 -2.34
CA PHE A 153 -3.15 4.75 -2.55
C PHE A 153 -2.94 6.00 -1.70
N VAL A 154 -1.74 6.13 -1.14
CA VAL A 154 -1.38 7.24 -0.26
C VAL A 154 -0.31 8.11 -0.94
N GLY A 155 -0.50 9.42 -0.87
CA GLY A 155 0.41 10.41 -1.43
C GLY A 155 0.09 11.81 -0.91
N ARG A 156 0.69 12.84 -1.50
CA ARG A 156 0.35 14.24 -1.21
C ARG A 156 -0.46 14.89 -2.34
N ALA A 157 -1.48 15.64 -1.98
CA ALA A 157 -2.28 16.42 -2.93
C ALA A 157 -2.44 17.87 -2.45
N GLY A 158 -2.47 18.81 -3.40
CA GLY A 158 -2.75 20.21 -3.13
C GLY A 158 -4.24 20.42 -2.90
N LEU A 159 -4.62 20.92 -1.73
CA LEU A 159 -5.98 21.30 -1.35
C LEU A 159 -5.92 22.73 -0.79
N GLU A 160 -6.71 23.65 -1.34
CA GLU A 160 -6.81 25.03 -0.82
C GLU A 160 -5.44 25.70 -0.63
N GLY A 161 -4.54 25.52 -1.61
CA GLY A 161 -3.20 26.10 -1.60
C GLY A 161 -2.19 25.42 -0.65
N ARG A 162 -2.52 24.30 0.00
CA ARG A 162 -1.60 23.55 0.87
C ARG A 162 -1.51 22.08 0.47
N MET A 163 -0.33 21.47 0.66
CA MET A 163 -0.10 20.05 0.37
C MET A 163 -0.49 19.18 1.58
N TYR A 164 -1.47 18.31 1.44
CA TYR A 164 -1.89 17.37 2.48
C TYR A 164 -1.57 15.93 2.08
N LYS A 165 -1.22 15.09 3.07
CA LYS A 165 -1.23 13.64 2.90
C LYS A 165 -2.68 13.18 2.74
N VAL A 166 -2.97 12.44 1.69
CA VAL A 166 -4.31 11.95 1.34
C VAL A 166 -4.26 10.46 1.04
N ALA A 167 -5.38 9.78 1.30
CA ALA A 167 -5.65 8.45 0.78
C ALA A 167 -6.67 8.56 -0.34
N VAL A 168 -6.45 7.85 -1.44
CA VAL A 168 -7.23 7.95 -2.68
C VAL A 168 -7.61 6.56 -3.16
N VAL A 169 -8.90 6.35 -3.40
CA VAL A 169 -9.40 5.24 -4.22
C VAL A 169 -9.34 5.66 -5.68
N PRO A 170 -8.73 4.85 -6.58
CA PRO A 170 -8.66 5.16 -7.99
C PRO A 170 -10.04 5.45 -8.60
N VAL A 171 -10.12 6.48 -9.45
CA VAL A 171 -11.41 6.99 -9.96
C VAL A 171 -12.22 5.93 -10.70
N ASP A 172 -11.54 5.04 -11.39
CA ASP A 172 -12.07 3.92 -12.16
C ASP A 172 -12.53 2.73 -11.30
N LEU A 173 -12.24 2.74 -9.99
CA LEU A 173 -12.76 1.75 -9.04
C LEU A 173 -13.91 2.27 -8.17
N ARG A 174 -14.15 3.59 -8.12
CA ARG A 174 -15.10 4.19 -7.16
C ARG A 174 -16.54 3.73 -7.34
N GLU A 175 -17.04 3.77 -8.56
CA GLU A 175 -18.42 3.36 -8.85
C GLU A 175 -18.60 1.85 -8.64
N PRO A 176 -17.74 0.95 -9.18
CA PRO A 176 -17.82 -0.48 -8.88
C PRO A 176 -17.80 -0.78 -7.38
N LEU A 177 -16.86 -0.18 -6.65
CA LEU A 177 -16.77 -0.34 -5.18
C LEU A 177 -18.03 0.18 -4.48
N GLY A 178 -18.57 1.32 -4.91
CA GLY A 178 -19.80 1.87 -4.35
C GLY A 178 -20.98 0.90 -4.46
N LYS A 179 -21.13 0.24 -5.61
CA LYS A 179 -22.18 -0.77 -5.82
C LYS A 179 -21.98 -1.99 -4.93
N LEU A 180 -20.75 -2.49 -4.83
CA LEU A 180 -20.44 -3.67 -4.00
C LEU A 180 -20.66 -3.40 -2.51
N LEU A 181 -20.19 -2.24 -2.01
CA LEU A 181 -20.28 -1.88 -0.60
C LEU A 181 -21.70 -1.55 -0.14
N GLN A 182 -22.59 -1.10 -1.05
CA GLN A 182 -24.02 -0.94 -0.76
C GLN A 182 -24.77 -2.29 -0.71
N GLY A 183 -24.31 -3.29 -1.47
CA GLY A 183 -24.90 -4.62 -1.48
C GLY A 183 -24.61 -5.44 -0.21
N GLU A 184 -23.52 -5.14 0.50
CA GLU A 184 -23.12 -5.82 1.74
C GLU A 184 -23.79 -5.25 3.01
N GLU A 185 -24.44 -4.09 2.97
CA GLU A 185 -25.22 -3.56 4.10
C GLU A 185 -26.57 -4.32 4.31
N LEU A 186 -26.80 -5.43 3.60
CA LEU A 186 -27.98 -6.29 3.69
C LEU A 186 -27.67 -7.78 4.01
N GLY A 187 -26.44 -8.10 4.44
CA GLY A 187 -25.99 -9.44 4.82
C GLY A 187 -25.81 -9.64 6.31
#